data_AF-A0A397UF02-F1
#
_entry.id   AF-A0A397UF02-F1
#
_cell.length_a   1.000
_cell.length_b   1.000
_cell.length_c   1.000
_cell.angle_alpha   90.00
_cell.angle_beta   90.00
_cell.angle_gamma   90.00
#
_symmetry.space_group_name_H-M   'P 1'
#
loop_
_entity.id
_entity.type
_entity.pdbx_description
1 polymer ?
#
loop_
_entity_poly.entity_id
_entity_poly.type
_entity_poly.pdbx_seq_one_letter_code
_entity_poly.pdbx_strand_id
1 'polypeptide(L)'
;MHELRREFWGTPLQDKFPRPTFRICVLYVDEEVSVSRQLQRGRQIREHNATVRRTGQGEFMEERVTDYDELLIRARYQIFKEHFGALMKLGKLFPFHLINAVGSIEEVMKLILKEFEYQSSLELDHKTHDAISHIPIATKIGIHARQDLISRLEHYQDLESELFMKAIEFVDNNVIPMVQRHAISGQALIRTYEL
;
A
#
# COMPACT_ATOMS: atom_id res chain seq x y z
N MET A 1 -6.25 -28.92 -14.84
CA MET A 1 -5.16 -28.60 -13.90
C MET A 1 -5.20 -29.43 -12.62
N HIS A 2 -6.32 -29.49 -11.89
CA HIS A 2 -6.39 -30.31 -10.65
C HIS A 2 -6.22 -31.83 -10.87
N GLU A 3 -6.71 -32.37 -11.98
CA GLU A 3 -6.56 -33.80 -12.34
C GLU A 3 -5.11 -34.15 -12.68
N LEU A 4 -4.49 -33.41 -13.60
CA LEU A 4 -3.07 -33.56 -13.96
C LEU A 4 -2.15 -33.42 -12.75
N ARG A 5 -2.43 -32.48 -11.84
CA ARG A 5 -1.66 -32.36 -10.59
C ARG A 5 -1.76 -33.62 -9.72
N ARG A 6 -2.93 -34.25 -9.67
CA ARG A 6 -3.17 -35.47 -8.88
C ARG A 6 -2.43 -36.66 -9.49
N GLU A 7 -2.43 -36.74 -10.82
CA GLU A 7 -1.74 -37.75 -11.61
C GLU A 7 -0.21 -37.67 -11.49
N PHE A 8 0.36 -36.46 -11.55
CA PHE A 8 1.82 -36.25 -11.49
C PHE A 8 2.36 -35.97 -10.07
N TRP A 9 1.54 -36.13 -9.03
CA TRP A 9 1.95 -35.93 -7.64
C TRP A 9 3.01 -36.96 -7.22
N GLY A 10 4.15 -36.51 -6.66
CA GLY A 10 5.27 -37.37 -6.28
C GLY A 10 6.18 -37.80 -7.43
N THR A 11 5.96 -37.28 -8.64
CA THR A 11 6.81 -37.55 -9.81
C THR A 11 7.78 -36.39 -10.08
N PRO A 12 8.83 -36.59 -10.90
CA PRO A 12 9.69 -35.49 -11.36
C PRO A 12 8.96 -34.39 -12.15
N LEU A 13 7.71 -34.62 -12.59
CA LEU A 13 6.91 -33.64 -13.33
C LEU A 13 5.97 -32.83 -12.42
N GLN A 14 5.98 -33.08 -11.11
CA GLN A 14 5.11 -32.42 -10.13
C GLN A 14 5.16 -30.88 -10.23
N ASP A 15 6.35 -30.32 -10.45
CA ASP A 15 6.57 -28.87 -10.49
C ASP A 15 5.96 -28.20 -11.74
N LYS A 16 5.62 -28.98 -12.78
CA LYS A 16 4.90 -28.48 -13.97
C LYS A 16 3.41 -28.28 -13.71
N PHE A 17 2.90 -28.76 -12.58
CA PHE A 17 1.48 -28.71 -12.23
C PHE A 17 1.28 -28.16 -10.80
N PRO A 18 1.65 -26.88 -10.54
CA PRO A 18 1.54 -26.27 -9.22
C PRO A 18 0.09 -26.17 -8.73
N ARG A 19 -0.09 -25.97 -7.42
CA ARG A 19 -1.42 -25.67 -6.86
C ARG A 19 -1.88 -24.31 -7.37
N PRO A 20 -3.16 -24.15 -7.75
CA PRO A 20 -3.72 -22.81 -7.96
C PRO A 20 -3.55 -21.99 -6.68
N THR A 21 -2.92 -20.83 -6.79
CA THR A 21 -2.76 -19.88 -5.69
C THR A 21 -3.76 -18.74 -5.84
N PHE A 22 -4.52 -18.47 -4.78
CA PHE A 22 -5.38 -17.30 -4.72
C PHE A 22 -4.64 -16.16 -4.01
N ARG A 23 -4.60 -14.99 -4.64
CA ARG A 23 -3.86 -13.82 -4.15
C ARG A 23 -4.79 -12.63 -4.12
N ILE A 24 -4.69 -11.81 -3.08
CA ILE A 24 -5.47 -10.58 -2.94
C ILE A 24 -4.52 -9.40 -3.07
N CYS A 25 -4.85 -8.46 -3.96
CA CYS A 25 -4.11 -7.22 -4.11
C CYS A 25 -5.07 -6.04 -3.94
N VAL A 26 -4.71 -5.12 -3.06
CA VAL A 26 -5.49 -3.92 -2.74
C VAL A 26 -4.68 -2.70 -3.10
N LEU A 27 -5.20 -1.93 -4.06
CA LEU A 27 -4.64 -0.62 -4.39
C LEU A 27 -5.25 0.42 -3.45
N TYR A 28 -4.40 1.23 -2.82
CA TYR A 28 -4.87 2.28 -1.92
C TYR A 28 -4.27 3.64 -2.27
N VAL A 29 -5.06 4.68 -2.03
CA VAL A 29 -4.65 6.08 -2.06
C VAL A 29 -5.21 6.74 -0.81
N ASP A 30 -4.58 7.83 -0.36
CA ASP A 30 -5.14 8.66 0.71
C ASP A 30 -6.43 9.37 0.27
N GLU A 31 -7.14 9.93 1.25
CA GLU A 31 -8.44 10.57 1.04
C GLU A 31 -8.34 11.77 0.11
N GLU A 32 -7.32 12.61 0.28
CA GLU A 32 -7.15 13.84 -0.49
C GLU A 32 -6.85 13.54 -1.97
N VAL A 33 -5.99 12.55 -2.24
CA VAL A 33 -5.72 12.06 -3.59
C VAL A 33 -6.99 11.46 -4.20
N SER A 34 -7.77 10.70 -3.42
CA SER A 34 -9.06 10.15 -3.87
C SER A 34 -10.06 11.23 -4.25
N VAL A 35 -10.21 12.26 -3.41
CA VAL A 35 -11.08 13.42 -3.64
C VAL A 35 -10.64 14.18 -4.88
N SER A 36 -9.37 14.56 -4.94
CA SER A 36 -8.79 15.33 -6.04
C SER A 36 -8.98 14.64 -7.39
N ARG A 37 -8.70 13.33 -7.47
CA ARG A 37 -8.86 12.54 -8.71
C ARG A 37 -10.31 12.42 -9.15
N GLN A 38 -11.25 12.24 -8.21
CA GLN A 38 -12.68 12.13 -8.54
C GLN A 38 -13.24 13.46 -9.03
N LEU A 39 -12.91 14.57 -8.36
CA LEU A 39 -13.30 15.91 -8.80
C LEU A 39 -12.69 16.27 -10.16
N GLN A 40 -11.41 15.92 -10.37
CA GLN A 40 -10.75 16.11 -11.67
C GLN A 40 -11.46 15.34 -12.78
N ARG A 41 -11.78 14.06 -12.55
CA ARG A 41 -12.54 13.24 -13.50
C ARG A 41 -13.89 13.88 -13.81
N GLY A 42 -14.63 14.33 -12.79
CA GLY A 42 -15.91 15.02 -12.98
C GLY A 42 -15.76 16.24 -13.89
N ARG A 43 -14.80 17.12 -13.61
CA ARG A 43 -14.53 18.31 -14.44
C ARG A 43 -14.26 17.95 -15.91
N GLN A 44 -13.38 16.99 -16.14
CA GLN A 44 -13.01 16.53 -17.49
C GLN A 44 -14.22 15.99 -18.26
N ILE A 45 -15.06 15.18 -17.61
CA ILE A 45 -16.27 14.63 -18.23
C ILE A 45 -17.27 15.73 -18.59
N ARG A 46 -17.47 16.73 -17.71
CA ARG A 46 -18.36 17.87 -18.01
C ARG A 46 -17.87 18.69 -19.18
N GLU A 47 -16.57 18.99 -19.23
CA GLU A 47 -15.95 19.74 -20.32
C GLU A 47 -16.06 18.98 -21.66
N HIS A 48 -15.81 17.67 -21.63
CA HIS A 48 -16.02 16.78 -22.78
C HIS A 48 -17.47 16.81 -23.25
N ASN A 49 -18.42 16.57 -22.35
CA ASN A 49 -19.86 16.56 -22.69
C ASN A 49 -20.36 17.92 -23.18
N ALA A 50 -19.86 19.03 -22.63
CA ALA A 50 -20.16 20.37 -23.12
C ALA A 50 -19.63 20.58 -24.55
N THR A 51 -18.45 20.04 -24.85
CA THR A 51 -17.89 20.07 -26.20
C THR A 51 -18.74 19.25 -27.17
N VAL A 52 -19.10 18.02 -26.80
CA VAL A 52 -20.00 17.16 -27.60
C VAL A 52 -21.35 17.84 -27.86
N ARG A 53 -21.95 18.50 -26.84
CA ARG A 53 -23.20 19.28 -27.00
C ARG A 53 -23.05 20.41 -28.03
N ARG A 54 -21.91 21.09 -28.04
CA ARG A 54 -21.66 22.25 -28.91
C ARG A 54 -21.32 21.85 -30.33
N THR A 55 -20.50 20.81 -30.52
CA THR A 55 -19.98 20.40 -31.83
C THR A 55 -20.85 19.36 -32.53
N GLY A 56 -21.67 18.63 -31.76
CA GLY A 56 -22.38 17.43 -32.24
C GLY A 56 -21.44 16.27 -32.58
N GLN A 57 -20.16 16.34 -32.22
CA GLN A 57 -19.14 15.34 -32.53
C GLN A 57 -18.66 14.64 -31.26
N GLY A 58 -18.61 13.31 -31.29
CA GLY A 58 -18.22 12.46 -30.17
C GLY A 58 -19.42 11.87 -29.41
N GLU A 59 -19.12 11.04 -28.42
CA GLU A 59 -20.14 10.41 -27.56
C GLU A 59 -20.13 11.02 -26.15
N PHE A 60 -21.32 11.09 -25.55
CA PHE A 60 -21.48 11.51 -24.17
C PHE A 60 -20.85 10.51 -23.21
N MET A 61 -20.04 11.02 -22.28
CA MET A 61 -19.52 10.25 -21.17
C MET A 61 -20.48 10.34 -19.97
N GLU A 62 -20.55 9.26 -19.18
CA GLU A 62 -21.40 9.17 -17.99
C GLU A 62 -21.02 10.23 -16.94
N GLU A 63 -21.97 11.09 -16.57
CA GLU A 63 -21.82 12.04 -15.46
C GLU A 63 -22.23 11.38 -14.14
N ARG A 64 -21.27 11.00 -13.31
CA ARG A 64 -21.52 10.38 -12.02
C ARG A 64 -21.69 11.43 -10.94
N VAL A 65 -22.81 11.41 -10.21
CA VAL A 65 -23.09 12.36 -9.12
C VAL A 65 -21.94 12.43 -8.12
N THR A 66 -21.29 11.30 -7.85
CA THR A 66 -20.18 11.15 -6.92
C THR A 66 -18.86 11.73 -7.40
N ASP A 67 -18.78 12.28 -8.61
CA ASP A 67 -17.55 12.91 -9.14
C ASP A 67 -17.61 14.45 -9.07
N TYR A 68 -18.69 14.99 -8.52
CA TYR A 68 -18.96 16.44 -8.48
C TYR A 68 -19.18 17.01 -7.10
N ASP A 69 -19.49 16.15 -6.12
CA ASP A 69 -19.80 16.54 -4.76
C ASP A 69 -18.71 15.99 -3.84
N GLU A 70 -17.90 16.91 -3.31
CA GLU A 70 -16.82 16.58 -2.39
C GLU A 70 -17.32 15.87 -1.12
N LEU A 71 -18.47 16.26 -0.58
CA LEU A 71 -19.02 15.64 0.62
C LEU A 71 -19.42 14.20 0.35
N LEU A 72 -20.02 13.91 -0.81
CA LEU A 72 -20.33 12.54 -1.22
C LEU A 72 -19.07 11.71 -1.48
N ILE A 73 -18.02 12.31 -2.05
CA ILE A 73 -16.75 11.63 -2.25
C ILE A 73 -16.13 11.22 -0.91
N ARG A 74 -16.05 12.16 0.04
CA ARG A 74 -15.51 11.92 1.38
C ARG A 74 -16.35 10.90 2.14
N ALA A 75 -17.68 10.97 2.07
CA ALA A 75 -18.57 9.99 2.66
C ALA A 75 -18.32 8.56 2.12
N ARG A 76 -18.10 8.41 0.80
CA ARG A 76 -17.73 7.11 0.22
C ARG A 76 -16.37 6.61 0.69
N TYR A 77 -15.39 7.52 0.82
CA TYR A 77 -14.08 7.16 1.34
C TYR A 77 -14.14 6.75 2.82
N GLN A 78 -15.01 7.37 3.61
CA GLN A 78 -15.25 7.01 4.99
C GLN A 78 -15.79 5.58 5.14
N ILE A 79 -16.74 5.18 4.29
CA ILE A 79 -17.23 3.79 4.22
C ILE A 79 -16.07 2.83 3.96
N PHE A 80 -15.15 3.17 3.04
CA PHE A 80 -13.95 2.37 2.81
C PHE A 80 -13.06 2.28 4.06
N LYS A 81 -12.79 3.39 4.75
CA LYS A 81 -12.00 3.40 5.99
C LYS A 81 -12.62 2.49 7.06
N GLU A 82 -13.93 2.55 7.25
CA GLU A 82 -14.65 1.72 8.23
C GLU A 82 -14.51 0.22 7.94
N HIS A 83 -14.51 -0.16 6.67
CA HIS A 83 -14.35 -1.55 6.25
C HIS A 83 -12.90 -1.99 6.03
N PHE A 84 -11.93 -1.07 6.08
CA PHE A 84 -10.52 -1.36 5.84
C PHE A 84 -9.98 -2.44 6.80
N GLY A 85 -10.39 -2.39 8.06
CA GLY A 85 -10.02 -3.40 9.06
C GLY A 85 -10.50 -4.82 8.69
N ALA A 86 -11.65 -4.96 8.04
CA ALA A 86 -12.14 -6.25 7.55
C ALA A 86 -11.29 -6.77 6.37
N LEU A 87 -10.87 -5.88 5.46
CA LEU A 87 -9.92 -6.19 4.40
C LEU A 87 -8.57 -6.69 4.95
N MET A 88 -8.08 -6.08 6.03
CA MET A 88 -6.85 -6.54 6.70
C MET A 88 -6.96 -7.92 7.32
N LYS A 89 -8.16 -8.34 7.76
CA LYS A 89 -8.36 -9.70 8.26
C LYS A 89 -8.20 -10.75 7.16
N LEU A 90 -8.55 -10.44 5.90
CA LEU A 90 -8.33 -11.35 4.77
C LEU A 90 -6.84 -11.62 4.54
N GLY A 91 -5.98 -10.62 4.82
CA GLY A 91 -4.53 -10.79 4.72
C GLY A 91 -3.89 -11.71 5.75
N LYS A 92 -4.66 -12.18 6.74
CA LYS A 92 -4.24 -13.27 7.65
C LYS A 92 -4.49 -14.65 7.06
N LEU A 93 -5.38 -14.77 6.07
CA LEU A 93 -5.82 -16.04 5.51
C LEU A 93 -5.24 -16.33 4.12
N PHE A 94 -4.95 -15.28 3.35
CA PHE A 94 -4.44 -15.41 1.99
C PHE A 94 -3.20 -14.53 1.79
N PRO A 95 -2.32 -14.86 0.81
CA PRO A 95 -1.32 -13.93 0.31
C PRO A 95 -1.99 -12.61 -0.08
N PHE A 96 -1.56 -11.54 0.58
CA PHE A 96 -2.23 -10.25 0.56
C PHE A 96 -1.23 -9.13 0.36
N HIS A 97 -1.48 -8.29 -0.63
CA HIS A 97 -0.64 -7.17 -1.01
C HIS A 97 -1.42 -5.88 -0.87
N LEU A 98 -0.78 -4.91 -0.22
CA LEU A 98 -1.28 -3.55 -0.10
C LEU A 98 -0.34 -2.64 -0.88
N ILE A 99 -0.81 -2.11 -2.01
CA ILE A 99 0.02 -1.35 -2.95
C ILE A 99 -0.44 0.09 -3.00
N ASN A 100 0.51 1.01 -2.78
CA ASN A 100 0.27 2.43 -2.90
C ASN A 100 0.04 2.82 -4.37
N ALA A 101 -1.11 3.42 -4.66
CA ALA A 101 -1.55 3.80 -6.01
C ALA A 101 -1.59 5.33 -6.23
N VAL A 102 -0.86 6.12 -5.43
CA VAL A 102 -0.77 7.58 -5.57
C VAL A 102 0.01 8.00 -6.83
N GLY A 103 0.92 7.16 -7.31
CA GLY A 103 1.68 7.41 -8.55
C GLY A 103 0.82 7.35 -9.82
N SER A 104 1.50 7.56 -10.96
CA SER A 104 0.96 7.34 -12.30
C SER A 104 0.63 5.86 -12.55
N ILE A 105 -0.20 5.58 -13.57
CA ILE A 105 -0.57 4.22 -13.94
C ILE A 105 0.68 3.36 -14.22
N GLU A 106 1.68 3.92 -14.90
CA GLU A 106 2.91 3.20 -15.24
C GLU A 106 3.74 2.86 -13.99
N GLU A 107 3.89 3.81 -13.06
CA GLU A 107 4.59 3.58 -11.80
C GLU A 107 3.88 2.53 -10.95
N VAL A 108 2.56 2.63 -10.83
CA VAL A 108 1.75 1.68 -10.07
C VAL A 108 1.81 0.29 -10.71
N MET A 109 1.79 0.20 -12.04
CA MET A 109 1.97 -1.07 -12.74
C MET A 109 3.34 -1.69 -12.46
N LYS A 110 4.41 -0.91 -12.47
CA LYS A 110 5.76 -1.39 -12.10
C LYS A 110 5.80 -1.88 -10.65
N LEU A 111 5.12 -1.19 -9.72
CA LEU A 111 5.01 -1.62 -8.33
C LEU A 111 4.25 -2.94 -8.21
N ILE A 112 3.13 -3.10 -8.93
CA ILE A 112 2.38 -4.36 -8.97
C ILE A 112 3.26 -5.49 -9.48
N LEU A 113 3.92 -5.31 -10.63
CA LEU A 113 4.77 -6.35 -11.20
C LEU A 113 5.90 -6.76 -10.24
N LYS A 114 6.58 -5.77 -9.64
CA LYS A 114 7.65 -6.02 -8.66
C LYS A 114 7.16 -6.81 -7.44
N GLU A 115 6.01 -6.44 -6.89
CA GLU A 115 5.43 -7.09 -5.71
C GLU A 115 5.05 -8.55 -6.01
N PHE A 116 4.54 -8.83 -7.21
CA PHE A 116 4.17 -10.18 -7.63
C PHE A 116 5.39 -11.03 -8.06
N GLU A 117 6.43 -10.43 -8.64
CA GLU A 117 7.66 -11.11 -9.04
C GLU A 117 8.46 -11.59 -7.82
N TYR A 118 8.55 -10.75 -6.77
CA TYR A 118 9.14 -11.15 -5.48
C TYR A 118 8.49 -12.43 -4.94
N GLN A 119 7.17 -12.57 -5.04
CA GLN A 119 6.49 -13.78 -4.58
C GLN A 119 6.60 -14.99 -5.49
N SER A 120 6.65 -14.82 -6.82
CA SER A 120 6.89 -15.96 -7.72
C SER A 120 8.23 -16.66 -7.41
N SER A 121 9.23 -15.91 -6.92
CA SER A 121 10.50 -16.49 -6.43
C SER A 121 10.41 -17.16 -5.04
N LEU A 122 9.32 -16.92 -4.30
CA LEU A 122 9.02 -17.48 -2.98
C LEU A 122 7.85 -18.48 -3.01
N GLU A 123 7.35 -18.88 -4.19
CA GLU A 123 6.32 -19.91 -4.32
C GLU A 123 6.90 -21.29 -3.98
N LEU A 124 7.04 -21.49 -2.68
CA LEU A 124 7.46 -22.72 -2.05
C LEU A 124 6.29 -23.70 -2.03
N ASP A 125 6.58 -24.99 -2.19
CA ASP A 125 5.61 -26.04 -1.91
C ASP A 125 5.02 -25.88 -0.50
N HIS A 126 3.77 -26.32 -0.30
CA HIS A 126 3.02 -26.16 0.95
C HIS A 126 3.80 -26.63 2.18
N LYS A 127 4.56 -27.73 2.08
CA LYS A 127 5.38 -28.22 3.20
C LYS A 127 6.49 -27.24 3.55
N THR A 128 7.10 -26.63 2.55
CA THR A 128 8.18 -25.67 2.71
C THR A 128 7.63 -24.32 3.18
N HIS A 129 6.47 -23.89 2.68
CA HIS A 129 5.75 -22.72 3.20
C HIS A 129 5.39 -22.91 4.68
N ASP A 130 4.75 -24.02 5.08
CA ASP A 130 4.39 -24.28 6.48
C ASP A 130 5.60 -24.27 7.41
N ALA A 131 6.75 -24.78 6.93
CA ALA A 131 7.99 -24.79 7.69
C ALA A 131 8.57 -23.39 7.92
N ILE A 132 8.29 -22.42 7.05
CA ILE A 132 8.87 -21.06 7.14
C ILE A 132 7.84 -19.97 7.40
N SER A 133 6.54 -20.23 7.33
CA SER A 133 5.46 -19.22 7.42
C SER A 133 5.40 -18.50 8.76
N HIS A 134 5.96 -19.10 9.81
CA HIS A 134 6.16 -18.47 11.12
C HIS A 134 7.24 -17.37 11.14
N ILE A 135 8.09 -17.28 10.09
CA ILE A 135 9.12 -16.25 9.98
C ILE A 135 8.48 -15.06 9.28
N PRO A 136 8.36 -13.90 9.94
CA PRO A 136 7.76 -12.73 9.35
C PRO A 136 8.65 -12.19 8.22
N ILE A 137 8.04 -11.87 7.08
CA ILE A 137 8.73 -11.25 5.95
C ILE A 137 9.24 -9.87 6.38
N ALA A 138 10.48 -9.50 6.00
CA ALA A 138 11.09 -8.23 6.39
C ALA A 138 10.21 -7.01 6.08
N THR A 139 9.49 -7.01 4.96
CA THR A 139 8.50 -5.97 4.62
C THR A 139 7.30 -5.95 5.56
N LYS A 140 6.80 -7.11 6.02
CA LYS A 140 5.73 -7.20 7.03
C LYS A 140 6.19 -6.70 8.40
N ILE A 141 7.43 -7.00 8.79
CA ILE A 141 8.04 -6.43 10.01
C ILE A 141 8.06 -4.91 9.93
N GLY A 142 8.49 -4.35 8.78
CA GLY A 142 8.54 -2.91 8.56
C GLY A 142 7.17 -2.22 8.56
N ILE A 143 6.13 -2.84 7.99
CA ILE A 143 4.77 -2.26 7.94
C ILE A 143 4.17 -2.20 9.35
N HIS A 144 4.21 -3.29 10.11
CA HIS A 144 3.70 -3.30 11.49
C HIS A 144 4.51 -2.35 12.37
N ALA A 145 5.84 -2.36 12.27
CA ALA A 145 6.68 -1.41 12.99
C ALA A 145 6.36 0.06 12.66
N ARG A 146 5.99 0.37 11.41
CA ARG A 146 5.58 1.72 11.02
C ARG A 146 4.23 2.11 11.62
N GLN A 147 3.23 1.23 11.57
CA GLN A 147 1.90 1.49 12.14
C GLN A 147 1.97 1.65 13.66
N ASP A 148 2.73 0.79 14.33
CA ASP A 148 2.98 0.87 15.77
C ASP A 148 3.75 2.15 16.12
N LEU A 149 4.73 2.54 15.29
CA LEU A 149 5.44 3.80 15.47
C LEU A 149 4.48 5.00 15.35
N ILE A 150 3.64 5.07 14.31
CA ILE A 150 2.68 6.17 14.13
C ILE A 150 1.75 6.27 15.34
N SER A 151 1.18 5.14 15.77
CA SER A 151 0.26 5.10 16.92
C SER A 151 0.94 5.56 18.21
N ARG A 152 2.22 5.21 18.39
CA ARG A 152 3.04 5.67 19.53
C ARG A 152 3.34 7.16 19.44
N LEU A 153 3.66 7.70 18.26
CA LEU A 153 3.92 9.13 18.07
C LEU A 153 2.67 9.96 18.36
N GLU A 154 1.50 9.54 17.87
CA GLU A 154 0.21 10.18 18.19
C GLU A 154 -0.06 10.16 19.70
N HIS A 155 0.16 9.00 20.34
CA HIS A 155 0.02 8.87 21.79
C HIS A 155 0.98 9.78 22.59
N TYR A 156 2.24 9.90 22.17
CA TYR A 156 3.21 10.79 22.82
C TYR A 156 2.86 12.26 22.63
N GLN A 157 2.35 12.64 21.45
CA GLN A 157 1.86 13.99 21.20
C GLN A 157 0.68 14.34 22.10
N ASP A 158 -0.23 13.39 22.36
CA ASP A 158 -1.45 13.64 23.13
C ASP A 158 -1.23 13.64 24.65
N LEU A 159 -0.36 12.76 25.16
CA LEU A 159 -0.18 12.57 26.62
C LEU A 159 1.09 13.20 27.19
N GLU A 160 2.16 13.31 26.40
CA GLU A 160 3.49 13.74 26.85
C GLU A 160 4.14 14.73 25.87
N SER A 161 3.35 15.71 25.39
CA SER A 161 3.74 16.65 24.34
C SER A 161 5.05 17.39 24.60
N GLU A 162 5.32 17.82 25.84
CA GLU A 162 6.56 18.53 26.18
C GLU A 162 7.81 17.67 26.04
N LEU A 163 7.76 16.40 26.49
CA LEU A 163 8.89 15.48 26.37
C LEU A 163 9.09 15.06 24.92
N PHE A 164 7.99 14.85 24.20
CA PHE A 164 8.02 14.54 22.78
C PHE A 164 8.63 15.66 21.95
N MET A 165 8.29 16.93 22.23
CA MET A 165 8.91 18.09 21.59
C MET A 165 10.41 18.20 21.86
N LYS A 166 10.87 17.92 23.10
CA LYS A 166 12.31 17.87 23.42
C LYS A 166 13.03 16.77 22.64
N ALA A 167 12.39 15.62 22.44
CA ALA A 167 12.95 14.55 21.63
C ALA A 167 13.05 14.94 20.14
N ILE A 168 12.03 15.62 19.59
CA ILE A 168 12.08 16.17 18.22
C ILE A 168 13.22 17.19 18.09
N GLU A 169 13.32 18.13 19.03
CA GLU A 169 14.37 19.16 19.02
C GLU A 169 15.77 18.54 19.09
N PHE A 170 15.95 17.46 19.88
CA PHE A 170 17.19 16.72 19.89
C PHE A 170 17.50 16.07 18.53
N VAL A 171 16.49 15.45 17.90
CA VAL A 171 16.64 14.84 16.57
C VAL A 171 17.04 15.89 15.53
N ASP A 172 16.35 17.02 15.50
CA ASP A 172 16.59 18.09 14.52
C ASP A 172 17.95 18.75 14.69
N ASN A 173 18.37 18.99 15.94
CA ASN A 173 19.60 19.73 16.22
C ASN A 173 20.85 18.84 16.30
N ASN A 174 20.71 17.55 16.63
CA ASN A 174 21.86 16.66 16.87
C ASN A 174 21.92 15.49 15.89
N VAL A 175 20.79 14.87 15.56
CA VAL A 175 20.74 13.64 14.75
C VAL A 175 20.78 13.96 13.26
N ILE A 176 19.86 14.80 12.77
CA ILE A 176 19.74 15.13 11.35
C ILE A 176 21.03 15.76 10.77
N PRO A 177 21.70 16.71 11.43
CA PRO A 177 22.93 17.30 10.89
C PRO A 177 24.05 16.28 10.77
N MET A 178 24.14 15.31 11.69
CA MET A 178 25.12 14.22 11.60
C MET A 178 24.81 13.26 10.47
N VAL A 179 23.54 12.90 10.27
CA VAL A 179 23.10 12.05 9.14
C VAL A 179 23.42 12.73 7.82
N GLN A 180 23.12 14.03 7.68
CA GLN A 180 23.42 14.79 6.46
C GLN A 180 24.93 14.85 6.18
N ARG A 181 25.75 15.11 7.21
CA ARG A 181 27.21 15.17 7.08
C ARG A 181 27.82 13.83 6.63
N HIS A 182 27.19 12.72 7.01
CA HIS A 182 27.65 11.36 6.71
C HIS A 182 26.81 10.67 5.61
N ALA A 183 26.04 11.43 4.84
CA ALA A 183 25.21 10.87 3.76
C ALA A 183 26.05 10.13 2.71
N ILE A 184 27.29 10.58 2.46
CA ILE A 184 28.21 9.95 1.51
C ILE A 184 28.80 8.65 2.06
N SER A 185 29.09 8.57 3.36
CA SER A 185 29.66 7.37 3.97
C SER A 185 28.62 6.26 4.20
N GLY A 186 27.33 6.55 4.05
CA GLY A 186 26.24 5.58 4.23
C GLY A 186 26.04 5.08 5.66
N GLN A 187 26.82 5.61 6.62
CA GLN A 187 26.75 5.27 8.04
C GLN A 187 27.08 6.51 8.87
N ALA A 188 26.26 6.77 9.89
CA ALA A 188 26.46 7.81 10.89
C ALA A 188 26.44 7.17 12.29
N LEU A 189 27.46 7.46 13.11
CA LEU A 189 27.50 7.07 14.52
C LEU A 189 27.16 8.29 15.37
N ILE A 190 26.03 8.23 16.07
CA ILE A 190 25.57 9.32 16.93
C ILE A 190 25.70 8.83 18.37
N ARG A 191 26.48 9.56 19.18
CA ARG A 191 26.64 9.27 20.60
C ARG A 191 25.65 10.12 21.38
N THR A 192 24.72 9.48 22.07
CA THR A 192 23.88 10.12 23.07
C THR A 192 24.64 10.09 24.40
N TYR A 193 25.13 11.23 24.85
CA TYR A 193 25.53 11.38 26.25
C TYR A 193 24.25 11.56 27.07
N GLU A 194 24.17 10.87 28.21
CA GLU A 194 22.96 10.72 29.04
C GLU A 194 22.20 12.03 29.28
N LEU A 195 20.87 11.95 29.23
CA LEU A 195 19.92 12.98 29.69
C LEU A 195 20.01 13.17 31.21
#